data_AF-A0A078L2A6-F1
#
_entry.id   AF-A0A078L2A6-F1
#
_cell.length_a   1.000
_cell.length_b   1.000
_cell.length_c   1.000
_cell.angle_alpha   90.00
_cell.angle_beta   90.00
_cell.angle_gamma   90.00
#
_symmetry.space_group_name_H-M   'P 1'
#
loop_
_entity.id
_entity.type
_entity.pdbx_description
1 polymer ?
#
loop_
_entity_poly.entity_id
_entity_poly.type
_entity_poly.pdbx_seq_one_letter_code
_entity_poly.pdbx_strand_id
1 'polypeptide(L)'
;MLKVVELSGVSFTVHDLRRTFATTAESLDLPAYALKRLLNHKMTNDVTAGYIMRDVERLRTPMQRIADHLNCQMANTPEVEEIN
;
A
#
# COMPACT_ATOMS: atom_id res chain seq x y z
N MET A 1 -8.38 -8.15 14.19
CA MET A 1 -7.11 -8.73 13.69
C MET A 1 -6.84 -10.13 14.20
N LEU A 2 -7.14 -10.46 15.47
CA LEU A 2 -6.90 -11.81 16.02
C LEU A 2 -7.44 -12.93 15.11
N LYS A 3 -8.65 -12.78 14.58
CA LYS A 3 -9.24 -13.76 13.65
C LYS A 3 -8.50 -13.92 12.31
N VAL A 4 -7.97 -12.84 11.72
CA VAL A 4 -7.23 -12.93 10.44
C VAL A 4 -5.87 -13.56 10.67
N VAL A 5 -5.19 -13.19 11.75
CA VAL A 5 -3.91 -13.78 12.16
C VAL A 5 -4.06 -15.28 12.46
N GLU A 6 -5.14 -15.66 13.14
CA GLU A 6 -5.47 -17.07 13.43
C GLU A 6 -5.75 -17.86 12.15
N LEU A 7 -6.56 -17.32 11.23
CA LEU A 7 -6.92 -18.00 9.98
C LEU A 7 -5.76 -18.08 8.99
N SER A 8 -4.88 -17.09 8.95
CA SER A 8 -3.75 -17.07 8.01
C SER A 8 -2.47 -17.72 8.57
N GLY A 9 -2.36 -17.90 9.89
CA GLY A 9 -1.12 -18.31 10.55
C GLY A 9 -0.01 -17.25 10.52
N VAL A 10 -0.28 -16.05 9.99
CA VAL A 10 0.69 -14.96 9.86
C VAL A 10 0.46 -13.94 10.95
N SER A 11 1.47 -13.73 11.82
CA SER A 11 1.43 -12.69 12.85
C SER A 11 1.76 -11.32 12.25
N PHE A 12 0.85 -10.37 12.39
CA PHE A 12 1.06 -8.98 11.97
C PHE A 12 0.17 -8.00 12.75
N THR A 13 0.54 -6.72 12.71
CA THR A 13 -0.25 -5.61 13.27
C THR A 13 -0.86 -4.74 12.17
N VAL A 14 -1.79 -3.83 12.52
CA VAL A 14 -2.35 -2.86 11.55
C VAL A 14 -1.24 -1.99 10.96
N HIS A 15 -0.22 -1.70 11.77
CA HIS A 15 0.89 -0.89 11.33
C HIS A 15 1.75 -1.61 10.29
N ASP A 16 1.85 -2.94 10.36
CA ASP A 16 2.54 -3.73 9.33
C ASP A 16 1.78 -3.68 8.00
N LEU A 17 0.44 -3.70 8.03
CA LEU A 17 -0.37 -3.48 6.81
C LEU A 17 -0.09 -2.11 6.17
N ARG A 18 0.03 -1.07 7.00
CA ARG A 18 0.40 0.27 6.54
C ARG A 18 1.81 0.33 5.97
N ARG A 19 2.78 -0.38 6.57
CA ARG A 19 4.15 -0.50 6.04
C ARG A 19 4.14 -1.23 4.71
N THR A 20 3.41 -2.34 4.59
CA THR A 20 3.24 -3.08 3.34
C THR A 20 2.70 -2.16 2.25
N PHE A 21 1.64 -1.39 2.52
CA PHE A 21 1.12 -0.41 1.58
C PHE A 21 2.18 0.61 1.13
N ALA A 22 2.99 1.12 2.08
CA ALA A 22 4.06 2.07 1.77
C ALA A 22 5.19 1.46 0.93
N THR A 23 5.63 0.24 1.26
CA THR A 23 6.66 -0.50 0.53
C THR A 23 6.18 -0.89 -0.87
N THR A 24 4.91 -1.30 -1.02
CA THR A 24 4.32 -1.56 -2.34
C THR A 24 4.32 -0.31 -3.20
N ALA A 25 3.92 0.83 -2.64
CA ALA A 25 3.92 2.10 -3.37
C ALA A 25 5.34 2.52 -3.81
N GLU A 26 6.35 2.29 -2.97
CA GLU A 26 7.76 2.52 -3.31
C GLU A 26 8.20 1.61 -4.46
N SER A 27 7.88 0.30 -4.40
CA SER A 27 8.28 -0.66 -5.44
C SER A 27 7.66 -0.36 -6.81
N LEU A 28 6.56 0.40 -6.84
CA LEU A 28 5.89 0.88 -8.04
C LEU A 28 6.44 2.23 -8.55
N ASP A 29 7.48 2.76 -7.91
CA ASP A 29 8.09 4.07 -8.16
C ASP A 29 7.06 5.20 -8.16
N LEU A 30 6.18 5.20 -7.15
CA LEU A 30 5.13 6.21 -7.01
C LEU A 30 5.68 7.51 -6.39
N PRO A 31 5.14 8.68 -6.78
CA PRO A 31 5.62 9.96 -6.26
C PRO A 31 5.52 10.02 -4.73
N ALA A 32 6.65 10.32 -4.07
CA ALA A 32 6.75 10.34 -2.60
C ALA A 32 5.72 11.25 -1.92
N TYR A 33 5.36 12.37 -2.53
CA TYR A 33 4.33 13.27 -2.01
C TYR A 33 2.91 12.73 -2.16
N ALA A 34 2.63 11.99 -3.24
CA ALA A 34 1.36 11.27 -3.36
C ALA A 34 1.27 10.18 -2.28
N LEU A 35 2.35 9.42 -2.07
CA LEU A 35 2.42 8.40 -1.01
C LEU A 35 2.24 9.00 0.39
N LYS A 36 2.94 10.09 0.73
CA LYS A 36 2.76 10.79 2.01
C LYS A 36 1.30 11.21 2.25
N ARG A 37 0.60 11.68 1.20
CA ARG A 37 -0.82 12.04 1.28
C ARG A 37 -1.73 10.83 1.44
N LEU A 38 -1.49 9.75 0.68
CA LEU A 38 -2.25 8.50 0.81
C LEU A 38 -2.11 7.89 2.21
N LEU A 39 -0.93 8.02 2.82
CA LEU A 39 -0.67 7.64 4.20
C LEU A 39 -1.24 8.63 5.23
N ASN A 40 -1.78 9.77 4.82
CA ASN A 40 -2.19 10.86 5.71
C ASN A 40 -1.06 11.33 6.65
N HIS A 41 0.18 11.39 6.14
CA HIS A 41 1.32 11.90 6.90
C HIS A 41 1.23 13.41 7.08
N LYS A 42 1.54 13.87 8.29
CA LYS A 42 1.73 15.29 8.58
C LYS A 42 2.95 15.80 7.82
N MET A 43 2.78 16.88 7.06
CA MET A 43 3.84 17.52 6.25
C MET A 43 4.19 18.91 6.80
N THR A 44 4.00 19.12 8.10
CA THR A 44 4.32 20.41 8.74
C THR A 44 5.81 20.69 8.61
N ASN A 45 6.16 21.92 8.22
CA ASN A 45 7.52 22.38 7.89
C ASN A 45 8.11 21.84 6.58
N ASP A 46 7.32 21.14 5.75
CA ASP A 46 7.72 20.78 4.39
C ASP A 46 7.36 21.93 3.43
N VAL A 47 8.29 22.88 3.26
CA VAL A 47 8.10 24.03 2.35
C VAL A 47 7.84 23.58 0.91
N THR A 48 8.40 22.44 0.51
CA THR A 48 8.24 21.87 -0.83
C THR A 48 6.83 21.31 -1.03
N ALA A 49 6.22 20.75 0.00
CA ALA A 49 4.83 20.30 -0.02
C ALA A 49 3.83 21.44 -0.28
N GLY A 50 4.22 22.69 -0.06
CA GLY A 50 3.42 23.88 -0.41
C GLY A 50 3.25 24.08 -1.91
N TYR A 51 4.24 23.69 -2.72
CA TYR A 51 4.20 23.86 -4.18
C TYR A 51 3.51 22.70 -4.91
N ILE A 52 3.26 21.59 -4.22
CA ILE A 52 2.70 20.39 -4.83
C ILE A 52 1.18 20.50 -4.79
N MET A 53 0.57 20.61 -5.98
CA MET A 53 -0.88 20.65 -6.12
C MET A 53 -1.55 19.49 -5.39
N ARG A 54 -2.40 19.85 -4.43
CA ARG A 54 -3.12 18.96 -3.51
C ARG A 54 -4.42 18.41 -4.10
N ASP A 55 -4.51 18.34 -5.42
CA ASP A 55 -5.67 17.77 -6.07
C ASP A 55 -5.87 16.31 -5.64
N VAL A 56 -7.10 15.95 -5.29
CA VAL A 56 -7.49 14.59 -4.91
C VAL A 56 -7.49 13.69 -6.14
N GLU A 57 -7.78 14.22 -7.33
CA GLU A 57 -7.78 13.44 -8.56
C GLU A 57 -6.41 12.86 -8.89
N ARG A 58 -5.34 13.58 -8.56
CA ARG A 58 -3.95 13.10 -8.69
C ARG A 58 -3.62 11.89 -7.79
N LEU A 59 -4.42 11.62 -6.76
CA LEU A 59 -4.25 10.47 -5.88
C LEU A 59 -4.94 9.20 -6.40
N ARG A 60 -5.88 9.33 -7.36
CA ARG A 60 -6.61 8.17 -7.91
C ARG A 60 -5.67 7.20 -8.61
N THR A 61 -4.83 7.67 -9.52
CA THR A 61 -3.90 6.80 -10.26
C THR A 61 -2.91 6.07 -9.34
N PRO A 62 -2.21 6.75 -8.40
CA PRO A 62 -1.36 6.05 -7.44
C PRO A 62 -2.12 5.03 -6.57
N MET A 63 -3.31 5.38 -6.08
CA MET A 63 -4.12 4.45 -5.29
C MET A 63 -4.51 3.20 -6.09
N GLN A 64 -4.99 3.41 -7.32
CA GLN A 64 -5.40 2.31 -8.20
C GLN A 64 -4.22 1.38 -8.50
N ARG A 65 -3.04 1.93 -8.82
CA ARG A 65 -1.83 1.13 -9.07
C ARG A 65 -1.45 0.25 -7.89
N ILE A 66 -1.56 0.75 -6.66
CA ILE A 66 -1.27 -0.04 -5.45
C ILE A 66 -2.32 -1.14 -5.29
N ALA A 67 -3.61 -0.82 -5.44
CA ALA A 67 -4.70 -1.77 -5.33
C ALA A 67 -4.59 -2.90 -6.35
N ASP A 68 -4.33 -2.56 -7.62
CA ASP A 68 -4.15 -3.52 -8.71
C ASP A 68 -2.96 -4.44 -8.43
N HIS A 69 -1.83 -3.88 -7.97
CA HIS A 69 -0.66 -4.69 -7.63
C HIS A 69 -0.95 -5.69 -6.51
N LEU A 70 -1.61 -5.26 -5.43
CA LEU A 70 -1.99 -6.16 -4.34
C LEU A 70 -2.98 -7.25 -4.80
N ASN A 71 -3.96 -6.88 -5.63
CA ASN A 71 -4.91 -7.83 -6.21
C ASN A 71 -4.21 -8.88 -7.07
N CYS A 72 -3.29 -8.46 -7.93
CA CYS A 72 -2.48 -9.37 -8.74
C CYS A 72 -1.64 -10.32 -7.88
N GLN A 73 -1.04 -9.85 -6.79
CA GLN A 73 -0.29 -10.72 -5.87
C GLN A 73 -1.19 -11.77 -5.20
N MET A 74 -2.40 -11.39 -4.79
CA MET A 74 -3.36 -12.33 -4.18
C MET A 74 -3.90 -13.35 -5.19
N ALA A 75 -4.09 -12.95 -6.45
CA ALA A 75 -4.59 -13.82 -7.51
C ALA A 75 -3.52 -14.82 -8.01
N ASN A 76 -2.24 -14.50 -7.91
CA ASN A 76 -1.13 -15.36 -8.33
C ASN A 76 -0.66 -16.32 -7.22
N THR A 77 -1.59 -17.03 -6.57
CA THR A 77 -1.20 -18.16 -5.72
C THR A 77 -0.95 -19.37 -6.62
N PRO A 78 0.21 -20.04 -6.54
CA PRO A 78 0.40 -21.31 -7.25
C PRO A 78 -0.66 -22.29 -6.75
N GLU A 79 -1.36 -22.96 -7.66
CA GLU A 79 -2.10 -24.18 -7.31
C GLU A 79 -1.10 -25.09 -6.59
N VAL A 80 -1.35 -25.37 -5.32
CA VAL A 80 -0.61 -26.40 -4.61
C VAL A 80 -1.02 -27.70 -5.29
N GLU A 81 -0.21 -28.18 -6.24
CA GLU A 81 -0.33 -29.55 -6.75
C GLU A 81 -0.18 -30.47 -5.54
N GLU A 82 -1.30 -31.02 -5.07
CA GLU A 82 -1.29 -32.24 -4.28
C GLU A 82 -0.74 -33.35 -5.18
N ILE A 83 0.57 -33.58 -5.05
CA ILE A 83 1.22 -34.76 -5.61
C ILE A 83 0.76 -35.94 -4.76
N ASN A 84 -0.12 -36.76 -5.35
CA ASN A 84 -0.44 -38.11 -4.88
C ASN A 84 0.76 -39.04 -4.97
#